data_AF-A0A3E0QUX0-F1
#
_entry.id   AF-A0A3E0QUX0-F1
#
_cell.length_a   1.000
_cell.length_b   1.000
_cell.length_c   1.000
_cell.angle_alpha   90.00
_cell.angle_beta   90.00
_cell.angle_gamma   90.00
#
_symmetry.space_group_name_H-M   'P 1'
#
loop_
_entity.id
_entity.type
_entity.pdbx_description
1 polymer ?
#
loop_
_entity_poly.entity_id
_entity_poly.type
_entity_poly.pdbx_seq_one_letter_code
_entity_poly.pdbx_strand_id
1 'polypeptide(L)'
;MHRLLLLSILLLGVGSCAPQESWQAEMVDRLDSMVVLSESHEAVMQSVDSARVNAAYLEMGEHQVFFLAQVDEMMALQIPKEVFTGPLFQMDNCVKYYGRVVGSYTTELDPKYNSTQLTNLRSTVRNGDIDSASAVKYFNDEAFVLRDADRRINKSYGGCFECLRKHDALMADLDSLKNYILATNAPE
;
A
#
# COMPACT_ATOMS: atom_id res chain seq x y z
N MET A 1 -33.67 -7.49 64.03
CA MET A 1 -33.90 -7.79 62.59
C MET A 1 -33.09 -6.92 61.61
N HIS A 2 -32.45 -5.81 62.02
CA HIS A 2 -31.61 -4.98 61.13
C HIS A 2 -30.18 -5.50 60.85
N ARG A 3 -29.66 -6.45 61.64
CA ARG A 3 -28.29 -6.99 61.44
C ARG A 3 -28.19 -8.11 60.40
N LEU A 4 -29.32 -8.71 60.01
CA LEU A 4 -29.36 -9.78 59.00
C LEU A 4 -29.49 -9.26 57.56
N LEU A 5 -29.99 -8.04 57.37
CA LEU A 5 -30.10 -7.39 56.04
C LEU A 5 -28.76 -6.87 55.50
N LEU A 6 -27.80 -6.57 56.39
CA LEU A 6 -26.48 -6.08 56.00
C LEU A 6 -25.55 -7.19 55.45
N LEU A 7 -25.79 -8.45 55.81
CA LEU A 7 -25.03 -9.59 55.27
C LEU A 7 -25.47 -9.98 53.85
N SER A 8 -26.72 -9.68 53.47
CA SER A 8 -27.24 -9.98 52.13
C SER A 8 -26.70 -9.05 51.05
N ILE A 9 -26.20 -7.86 51.42
CA ILE A 9 -25.69 -6.84 50.49
C ILE A 9 -24.20 -7.01 50.23
N LEU A 10 -23.46 -7.67 51.13
CA LEU A 10 -22.02 -7.95 50.97
C LEU A 10 -21.71 -9.13 50.04
N LEU A 11 -22.71 -9.96 49.68
CA LEU A 11 -22.55 -11.08 48.75
C LEU A 11 -22.87 -10.73 47.29
N LEU A 12 -23.38 -9.53 47.01
CA LEU A 12 -23.61 -9.03 45.64
C LEU A 12 -22.42 -8.21 45.10
N GLY A 13 -21.34 -8.07 45.87
CA GLY A 13 -20.17 -7.24 45.52
C GLY A 13 -18.97 -8.00 44.95
N VAL A 14 -19.08 -9.30 44.70
CA VAL A 14 -18.00 -10.12 44.14
C VAL A 14 -18.48 -10.81 42.87
N GLY A 15 -17.98 -10.34 41.72
CA GLY A 15 -18.01 -11.11 40.47
C GLY A 15 -18.87 -10.56 39.34
N SER A 16 -18.68 -9.29 38.94
CA SER A 16 -19.00 -8.86 37.57
C SER A 16 -17.76 -8.50 36.76
N CYS A 17 -16.60 -9.05 37.11
CA CYS A 17 -15.56 -9.32 36.12
C CYS A 17 -15.81 -10.74 35.63
N ALA A 18 -16.63 -10.89 34.58
CA ALA A 18 -16.65 -12.15 33.86
C ALA A 18 -15.19 -12.44 33.45
N PRO A 19 -14.62 -13.59 33.81
CA PRO A 19 -13.28 -13.93 33.40
C PRO A 19 -13.24 -13.92 31.87
N GLN A 20 -12.37 -13.09 31.31
CA GLN A 20 -12.17 -13.00 29.86
C GLN A 20 -11.89 -14.41 29.34
N GLU A 21 -12.68 -14.86 28.37
CA GLU A 21 -12.54 -16.20 27.82
C GLU A 21 -11.21 -16.33 27.08
N SER A 22 -10.56 -17.49 27.12
CA SER A 22 -9.21 -17.65 26.54
C SER A 22 -9.15 -17.28 25.05
N TRP A 23 -10.23 -17.55 24.30
CA TRP A 23 -10.33 -17.18 22.90
C TRP A 23 -10.39 -15.66 22.69
N GLN A 24 -10.93 -14.90 23.64
CA GLN A 24 -10.98 -13.43 23.55
C GLN A 24 -9.58 -12.84 23.65
N ALA A 25 -8.76 -13.36 24.57
CA ALA A 25 -7.36 -12.93 24.69
C ALA A 25 -6.58 -13.24 23.40
N GLU A 26 -6.67 -14.48 22.90
CA GLU A 26 -6.01 -14.86 21.64
C GLU A 26 -6.48 -14.02 20.45
N MET A 27 -7.79 -13.78 20.34
CA MET A 27 -8.37 -12.98 19.26
C MET A 27 -7.91 -11.51 19.33
N VAL A 28 -7.83 -10.92 20.53
CA VAL A 28 -7.31 -9.56 20.72
C VAL A 28 -5.85 -9.46 20.25
N ASP A 29 -4.99 -10.42 20.59
CA ASP A 29 -3.58 -10.42 20.17
C ASP A 29 -3.43 -10.52 18.64
N ARG A 30 -4.28 -11.34 18.00
CA ARG A 30 -4.31 -11.45 16.53
C ARG A 30 -4.79 -10.16 15.88
N LEU A 31 -5.82 -9.53 16.44
CA LEU A 31 -6.34 -8.24 15.96
C LEU A 31 -5.33 -7.11 16.16
N ASP A 32 -4.58 -7.11 17.26
CA ASP A 32 -3.48 -6.16 17.50
C ASP A 32 -2.43 -6.23 16.39
N SER A 33 -2.05 -7.45 15.98
CA SER A 33 -1.11 -7.66 14.88
C SER A 33 -1.64 -7.11 13.55
N MET A 34 -2.94 -7.27 13.30
CA MET A 34 -3.60 -6.74 12.09
C MET A 34 -3.71 -5.22 12.11
N VAL A 35 -4.01 -4.62 13.25
CA VAL A 35 -4.05 -3.15 13.42
C VAL A 35 -2.67 -2.58 13.09
N VAL A 36 -1.60 -3.13 13.66
CA VAL A 36 -0.22 -2.67 13.38
C VAL A 36 0.12 -2.77 11.89
N LEU A 37 -0.27 -3.85 11.22
CA LEU A 37 -0.05 -4.00 9.78
C LEU A 37 -0.83 -2.94 8.97
N SER A 38 -2.10 -2.68 9.32
CA SER A 38 -2.93 -1.66 8.69
C SER A 38 -2.39 -0.24 8.90
N GLU A 39 -1.87 0.07 10.10
CA GLU A 39 -1.19 1.33 10.38
C GLU A 39 0.11 1.46 9.58
N SER A 40 0.86 0.37 9.41
CA SER A 40 2.05 0.35 8.55
C SER A 40 1.69 0.63 7.08
N HIS A 41 0.54 0.14 6.59
CA HIS A 41 0.05 0.45 5.25
C HIS A 41 -0.21 1.95 5.07
N GLU A 42 -0.86 2.58 6.05
CA GLU A 42 -1.07 4.03 6.07
C GLU A 42 0.25 4.79 6.04
N ALA A 43 1.21 4.40 6.89
CA ALA A 43 2.53 5.03 6.95
C ALA A 43 3.30 4.95 5.62
N VAL A 44 3.26 3.78 4.96
CA VAL A 44 3.88 3.61 3.62
C VAL A 44 3.24 4.56 2.61
N MET A 45 1.91 4.63 2.58
CA MET A 45 1.20 5.52 1.66
C MET A 45 1.50 6.99 1.90
N GLN A 46 1.61 7.41 3.16
CA GLN A 46 1.95 8.79 3.54
C GLN A 46 3.43 9.14 3.34
N SER A 47 4.32 8.16 3.37
CA SER A 47 5.77 8.38 3.19
C SER A 47 6.17 8.74 1.76
N VAL A 48 5.29 8.48 0.78
CA VAL A 48 5.52 8.88 -0.61
C VAL A 48 5.14 10.34 -0.80
N ASP A 49 6.07 11.12 -1.33
CA ASP A 49 5.77 12.47 -1.83
C ASP A 49 4.95 12.36 -3.12
N SER A 50 3.63 12.51 -2.98
CA SER A 50 2.68 12.48 -4.08
C SER A 50 2.97 13.53 -5.17
N ALA A 51 3.50 14.70 -4.79
CA ALA A 51 3.86 15.73 -5.76
C ALA A 51 5.08 15.30 -6.58
N ARG A 52 6.10 14.74 -5.92
CA ARG A 52 7.28 14.18 -6.61
C ARG A 52 6.90 13.01 -7.52
N VAL A 53 6.03 12.09 -7.08
CA VAL A 53 5.57 10.98 -7.92
C VAL A 53 4.79 11.46 -9.12
N ASN A 54 3.90 12.44 -8.95
CA ASN A 54 3.15 13.00 -10.07
C ASN A 54 4.08 13.72 -11.07
N ALA A 55 5.05 14.48 -10.59
CA ALA A 55 6.05 15.11 -11.47
C ALA A 55 6.86 14.06 -12.25
N ALA A 56 7.37 13.04 -11.56
CA ALA A 56 8.11 11.94 -12.17
C ALA A 56 7.27 11.14 -13.19
N TYR A 57 5.96 10.98 -12.92
CA TYR A 57 5.03 10.34 -13.84
C TYR A 57 4.89 11.12 -15.15
N LEU A 58 4.70 12.44 -15.06
CA LEU A 58 4.54 13.29 -16.24
C LEU A 58 5.83 13.36 -17.05
N GLU A 59 6.95 13.63 -16.39
CA GLU A 59 8.28 13.75 -17.02
C GLU A 59 8.69 12.47 -17.77
N MET A 60 8.46 11.30 -17.16
CA MET A 60 8.75 10.02 -17.79
C MET A 60 7.72 9.63 -18.86
N GLY A 61 6.47 10.07 -18.70
CA GLY A 61 5.42 9.91 -19.70
C GLY A 61 5.73 10.67 -20.99
N GLU A 62 6.29 11.88 -20.90
CA GLU A 62 6.73 12.64 -22.08
C GLU A 62 7.83 11.90 -22.86
N HIS A 63 8.80 11.31 -22.14
CA HIS A 63 9.82 10.46 -22.75
C HIS A 63 9.21 9.22 -23.41
N GLN A 64 8.23 8.59 -22.77
CA GLN A 64 7.55 7.43 -23.33
C GLN A 64 6.84 7.76 -24.64
N VAL A 65 6.14 8.89 -24.71
CA VAL A 65 5.49 9.35 -25.96
C VAL A 65 6.52 9.56 -27.06
N PHE A 66 7.64 10.23 -26.76
CA PHE A 66 8.72 10.43 -27.72
C PHE A 66 9.27 9.09 -28.23
N PHE A 67 9.69 8.20 -27.34
CA PHE A 67 10.34 6.96 -27.75
C PHE A 67 9.42 5.99 -28.47
N LEU A 68 8.13 5.92 -28.11
CA LEU A 68 7.15 5.13 -28.84
C LEU A 68 7.02 5.58 -30.30
N ALA A 69 7.08 6.90 -30.55
CA ALA A 69 7.03 7.45 -31.90
C ALA A 69 8.33 7.27 -32.70
N GLN A 70 9.42 6.87 -32.04
CA GLN A 70 10.76 6.84 -32.62
C GLN A 70 11.35 5.43 -32.70
N VAL A 71 10.63 4.38 -32.27
CA VAL A 71 11.13 2.98 -32.30
C VAL A 71 11.53 2.55 -33.70
N ASP A 72 10.66 2.77 -34.68
CA ASP A 72 10.93 2.40 -36.07
C ASP A 72 12.10 3.21 -36.66
N GLU A 73 12.25 4.46 -36.23
CA GLU A 73 13.32 5.35 -36.63
C GLU A 73 14.66 4.94 -36.03
N MET A 74 14.71 4.56 -34.75
CA MET A 74 15.91 3.98 -34.11
C MET A 74 16.38 2.71 -34.84
N MET A 75 15.43 1.89 -35.29
CA MET A 75 15.72 0.70 -36.09
C MET A 75 16.25 1.06 -37.48
N ALA A 76 15.68 2.07 -38.14
CA ALA A 76 16.13 2.57 -39.44
C ALA A 76 17.53 3.20 -39.37
N LEU A 77 17.84 3.90 -38.29
CA LEU A 77 19.15 4.47 -37.96
C LEU A 77 20.20 3.42 -37.53
N GLN A 78 19.84 2.13 -37.55
CA GLN A 78 20.71 1.01 -37.17
C GLN A 78 21.29 1.16 -35.75
N ILE A 79 20.56 1.79 -34.84
CA ILE A 79 20.96 1.86 -33.43
C ILE A 79 20.93 0.44 -32.85
N PRO A 80 22.01 -0.05 -32.21
CA PRO A 80 22.00 -1.38 -31.62
C PRO A 80 20.88 -1.51 -30.58
N LYS A 81 20.10 -2.59 -30.67
CA LYS A 81 18.94 -2.81 -29.79
C LYS A 81 19.32 -2.82 -28.32
N GLU A 82 20.53 -3.29 -28.02
CA GLU A 82 21.09 -3.38 -26.69
C GLU A 82 21.23 -2.01 -26.02
N VAL A 83 21.34 -0.93 -26.82
CA VAL A 83 21.51 0.45 -26.34
C VAL A 83 20.18 1.04 -25.84
N PHE A 84 19.04 0.70 -26.47
CA PHE A 84 17.76 1.34 -26.13
C PHE A 84 16.75 0.41 -25.44
N THR A 85 16.78 -0.90 -25.68
CA THR A 85 15.76 -1.81 -25.12
C THR A 85 15.77 -1.85 -23.58
N GLY A 86 16.94 -1.79 -22.96
CA GLY A 86 17.09 -1.75 -21.50
C GLY A 86 16.46 -0.48 -20.88
N PRO A 87 16.92 0.73 -21.25
CA PRO A 87 16.34 1.98 -20.78
C PRO A 87 14.83 2.10 -21.03
N LEU A 88 14.35 1.73 -22.23
CA LEU A 88 12.91 1.80 -22.55
C LEU A 88 12.08 0.82 -21.72
N PHE A 89 12.60 -0.38 -21.44
CA PHE A 89 11.92 -1.32 -20.55
C PHE A 89 11.85 -0.79 -19.12
N GLN A 90 12.91 -0.14 -18.63
CA GLN A 90 12.90 0.47 -17.30
C GLN A 90 11.94 1.65 -17.22
N MET A 91 11.89 2.49 -18.26
CA MET A 91 10.95 3.60 -18.41
C MET A 91 9.50 3.11 -18.33
N ASP A 92 9.12 2.12 -19.15
CA ASP A 92 7.74 1.58 -19.15
C ASP A 92 7.32 1.05 -17.76
N ASN A 93 8.22 0.33 -17.10
CA ASN A 93 7.97 -0.13 -15.74
C ASN A 93 7.80 1.02 -14.75
N CYS A 94 8.60 2.07 -14.85
CA CYS A 94 8.51 3.21 -13.93
C CYS A 94 7.26 4.05 -14.18
N VAL A 95 6.90 4.32 -15.44
CA VAL A 95 5.61 4.97 -15.78
C VAL A 95 4.45 4.18 -15.18
N LYS A 96 4.46 2.84 -15.33
CA LYS A 96 3.43 1.96 -14.76
C LYS A 96 3.34 2.05 -13.23
N TYR A 97 4.46 2.04 -12.52
CA TYR A 97 4.43 2.11 -11.05
C TYR A 97 4.06 3.49 -10.53
N TYR A 98 4.52 4.56 -11.18
CA TYR A 98 4.07 5.91 -10.86
C TYR A 98 2.57 6.09 -11.11
N GLY A 99 2.07 5.67 -12.28
CA GLY A 99 0.65 5.76 -12.63
C GLY A 99 -0.26 4.97 -11.68
N ARG A 100 0.23 3.85 -11.12
CA ARG A 100 -0.47 3.13 -10.04
C ARG A 100 -0.66 3.98 -8.81
N VAL A 101 0.39 4.65 -8.34
CA VAL A 101 0.33 5.51 -7.15
C VAL A 101 -0.49 6.78 -7.43
N VAL A 102 -0.34 7.40 -8.61
CA VAL A 102 -1.05 8.65 -8.97
C VAL A 102 -2.55 8.42 -9.15
N GLY A 103 -2.96 7.37 -9.87
CA GLY A 103 -4.36 7.22 -10.30
C GLY A 103 -5.13 6.11 -9.58
N SER A 104 -4.61 4.88 -9.64
CA SER A 104 -5.42 3.67 -9.43
C SER A 104 -5.35 3.09 -8.01
N TYR A 105 -4.31 3.37 -7.23
CA TYR A 105 -4.14 2.76 -5.91
C TYR A 105 -4.52 3.66 -4.74
N THR A 106 -4.51 4.98 -4.90
CA THR A 106 -4.86 5.94 -3.83
C THR A 106 -6.37 6.08 -3.61
N THR A 107 -7.19 5.74 -4.60
CA THR A 107 -8.66 5.87 -4.53
C THR A 107 -9.36 4.57 -4.10
N GLU A 108 -8.74 3.40 -4.31
CA GLU A 108 -9.31 2.09 -3.98
C GLU A 108 -8.88 1.53 -2.61
N LEU A 109 -7.83 2.09 -2.01
CA LEU A 109 -7.31 1.66 -0.70
C LEU A 109 -7.58 2.75 0.34
N ASP A 110 -8.32 2.39 1.39
CA ASP A 110 -8.48 3.23 2.58
C ASP A 110 -7.91 2.52 3.82
N PRO A 111 -6.58 2.62 4.04
CA PRO A 111 -5.94 2.04 5.22
C PRO A 111 -6.52 2.57 6.52
N LYS A 112 -7.01 3.81 6.54
CA LYS A 112 -7.58 4.42 7.75
C LYS A 112 -8.92 3.78 8.10
N TYR A 113 -9.75 3.52 7.10
CA TYR A 113 -10.98 2.74 7.28
C TYR A 113 -10.67 1.35 7.84
N ASN A 114 -9.71 0.62 7.25
CA ASN A 114 -9.32 -0.71 7.71
C ASN A 114 -8.82 -0.68 9.17
N SER A 115 -7.94 0.26 9.51
CA SER A 115 -7.43 0.44 10.89
C SER A 115 -8.56 0.72 11.88
N THR A 116 -9.57 1.49 11.45
CA THR A 116 -10.76 1.79 12.26
C THR A 116 -11.62 0.54 12.49
N GLN A 117 -11.91 -0.23 11.44
CA GLN A 117 -12.69 -1.47 11.54
C GLN A 117 -12.02 -2.48 12.48
N LEU A 118 -10.71 -2.70 12.30
CA LEU A 118 -9.92 -3.61 13.12
C LEU A 118 -9.85 -3.16 14.58
N THR A 119 -9.67 -1.87 14.82
CA THR A 119 -9.66 -1.29 16.18
C THR A 119 -11.00 -1.46 16.87
N ASN A 120 -12.11 -1.24 16.14
CA ASN A 120 -13.45 -1.44 16.65
C ASN A 120 -13.71 -2.91 16.99
N LEU A 121 -13.41 -3.83 16.06
CA LEU A 121 -13.55 -5.27 16.28
C LEU A 121 -12.74 -5.74 17.49
N ARG A 122 -11.50 -5.26 17.62
CA ARG A 122 -10.65 -5.52 18.80
C ARG A 122 -11.32 -5.06 20.09
N SER A 123 -11.90 -3.85 20.10
CA SER A 123 -12.60 -3.33 21.27
C SER A 123 -13.82 -4.19 21.61
N THR A 124 -14.63 -4.55 20.61
CA THR A 124 -15.82 -5.40 20.78
C THR A 124 -15.45 -6.77 21.36
N VAL A 125 -14.40 -7.42 20.84
CA VAL A 125 -13.90 -8.70 21.37
C VAL A 125 -13.39 -8.55 22.80
N ARG A 126 -12.61 -7.50 23.08
CA ARG A 126 -12.04 -7.24 24.41
C ARG A 126 -13.12 -7.01 25.46
N ASN A 127 -14.21 -6.34 25.10
CA ASN A 127 -15.33 -6.07 25.98
C ASN A 127 -16.28 -7.28 26.15
N GLY A 128 -16.13 -8.32 25.33
CA GLY A 128 -17.07 -9.45 25.29
C GLY A 128 -18.41 -9.12 24.65
N ASP A 129 -18.47 -8.09 23.81
CA ASP A 129 -19.69 -7.60 23.14
C ASP A 129 -20.04 -8.42 21.88
N ILE A 130 -19.30 -9.51 21.61
CA ILE A 130 -19.47 -10.38 20.45
C ILE A 130 -19.16 -11.84 20.83
N ASP A 131 -19.92 -12.77 20.24
CA ASP A 131 -19.66 -14.20 20.40
C ASP A 131 -18.47 -14.67 19.54
N SER A 132 -17.89 -15.81 19.90
CA SER A 132 -16.69 -16.33 19.24
C SER A 132 -16.89 -16.66 17.76
N ALA A 133 -18.07 -17.15 17.37
CA ALA A 133 -18.34 -17.52 15.98
C ALA A 133 -18.43 -16.27 15.09
N SER A 134 -19.14 -15.24 15.57
CA SER A 134 -19.21 -13.94 14.90
C SER A 134 -17.84 -13.26 14.84
N ALA A 135 -17.08 -13.26 15.94
CA ALA A 135 -15.74 -12.67 15.98
C ALA A 135 -14.78 -13.33 14.98
N VAL A 136 -14.79 -14.66 14.88
CA VAL A 136 -13.97 -15.40 13.91
C VAL A 136 -14.36 -15.05 12.47
N LYS A 137 -15.66 -14.90 12.18
CA LYS A 137 -16.10 -14.50 10.86
C LYS A 137 -15.57 -13.12 10.48
N TYR A 138 -15.79 -12.10 11.33
CA TYR A 138 -15.29 -10.74 11.08
C TYR A 138 -13.76 -10.72 10.96
N PHE A 139 -13.05 -11.44 11.83
CA PHE A 139 -11.60 -11.57 11.75
C PHE A 139 -11.14 -12.07 10.38
N ASN A 140 -11.77 -13.13 9.86
CA ASN A 140 -11.39 -13.72 8.58
C ASN A 140 -11.69 -12.79 7.39
N ASP A 141 -12.83 -12.09 7.43
CA ASP A 141 -13.22 -11.12 6.40
C ASP A 141 -12.20 -9.97 6.36
N GLU A 142 -11.87 -9.38 7.50
CA GLU A 142 -10.88 -8.31 7.60
C GLU A 142 -9.47 -8.79 7.26
N ALA A 143 -9.09 -10.02 7.62
CA ALA A 143 -7.78 -10.59 7.28
C ALA A 143 -7.62 -10.81 5.78
N PHE A 144 -8.70 -11.17 5.08
CA PHE A 144 -8.69 -11.27 3.63
C PHE A 144 -8.44 -9.90 2.99
N VAL A 145 -9.17 -8.86 3.43
CA VAL A 145 -9.03 -7.48 2.94
C VAL A 145 -7.62 -6.96 3.19
N LEU A 146 -7.10 -7.13 4.41
CA LEU A 146 -5.79 -6.64 4.80
C LEU A 146 -4.66 -7.32 4.02
N ARG A 147 -4.77 -8.62 3.75
CA ARG A 147 -3.78 -9.35 2.93
C ARG A 147 -3.80 -8.90 1.46
N ASP A 148 -4.98 -8.61 0.90
CA ASP A 148 -5.06 -8.08 -0.45
C ASP A 148 -4.45 -6.67 -0.53
N ALA A 149 -4.75 -5.82 0.47
CA ALA A 149 -4.15 -4.50 0.60
C ALA A 149 -2.62 -4.57 0.74
N ASP A 150 -2.09 -5.47 1.57
CA ASP A 150 -0.65 -5.65 1.74
C ASP A 150 0.06 -5.99 0.43
N ARG A 151 -0.45 -6.98 -0.31
CA ARG A 151 0.09 -7.36 -1.61
C ARG A 151 0.07 -6.20 -2.61
N ARG A 152 -1.01 -5.42 -2.59
CA ARG A 152 -1.21 -4.25 -3.45
C ARG A 152 -0.22 -3.14 -3.13
N ILE A 153 -0.07 -2.80 -1.85
CA ILE A 153 0.84 -1.76 -1.37
C ILE A 153 2.29 -2.14 -1.68
N ASN A 154 2.71 -3.35 -1.28
CA ASN A 154 4.08 -3.82 -1.52
C ASN A 154 4.44 -3.80 -3.01
N LYS A 155 3.51 -4.20 -3.89
CA LYS A 155 3.75 -4.18 -5.34
C LYS A 155 3.81 -2.78 -5.92
N SER A 156 2.90 -1.89 -5.53
CA SER A 156 2.79 -0.56 -6.13
C SER A 156 3.76 0.44 -5.53
N TYR A 157 3.74 0.58 -4.21
CA TYR A 157 4.61 1.51 -3.49
C TYR A 157 6.06 1.04 -3.52
N GLY A 158 6.32 -0.26 -3.37
CA GLY A 158 7.67 -0.81 -3.50
C GLY A 158 8.29 -0.54 -4.87
N GLY A 159 7.54 -0.80 -5.97
CA GLY A 159 7.99 -0.48 -7.32
C GLY A 159 8.15 1.02 -7.57
N CYS A 160 7.28 1.85 -7.00
CA CYS A 160 7.37 3.30 -7.09
C CYS A 160 8.65 3.82 -6.40
N PHE A 161 8.95 3.36 -5.19
CA PHE A 161 10.18 3.74 -4.48
C PHE A 161 11.43 3.33 -5.24
N GLU A 162 11.45 2.11 -5.78
CA GLU A 162 12.58 1.65 -6.59
C GLU A 162 12.79 2.56 -7.80
N CYS A 163 11.71 2.93 -8.49
CA CYS A 163 11.75 3.84 -9.62
C CYS A 163 12.18 5.25 -9.23
N LEU A 164 11.66 5.82 -8.15
CA LEU A 164 12.10 7.13 -7.64
C LEU A 164 13.61 7.14 -7.35
N ARG A 165 14.15 6.07 -6.75
CA ARG A 165 15.58 5.97 -6.41
C ARG A 165 16.49 5.99 -7.63
N LYS A 166 16.04 5.46 -8.77
CA LYS A 166 16.82 5.41 -10.02
C LYS A 166 16.38 6.44 -11.06
N HIS A 167 15.43 7.30 -10.71
CA HIS A 167 14.75 8.19 -11.65
C HIS A 167 15.75 9.05 -12.43
N ASP A 168 16.61 9.79 -11.72
CA ASP A 168 17.52 10.76 -12.34
C ASP A 168 18.55 10.07 -13.26
N ALA A 169 19.02 8.88 -12.88
CA ALA A 169 19.93 8.10 -13.72
C ALA A 169 19.26 7.60 -15.00
N LEU A 170 18.03 7.08 -14.87
CA LEU A 170 17.25 6.65 -16.02
C LEU A 170 16.91 7.82 -16.95
N MET A 171 16.57 8.99 -16.40
CA MET A 171 16.33 10.20 -17.17
C MET A 171 17.56 10.62 -17.96
N ALA A 172 18.75 10.60 -17.36
CA ALA A 172 19.99 10.92 -18.07
C ALA A 172 20.26 9.97 -19.24
N ASP A 173 20.02 8.66 -19.07
CA ASP A 173 20.16 7.67 -20.13
C ASP A 173 19.16 7.93 -21.28
N LEU A 174 17.90 8.23 -20.93
CA LEU A 174 16.85 8.55 -21.88
C LEU A 174 17.13 9.86 -22.63
N ASP A 175 17.57 10.91 -21.95
CA ASP A 175 17.94 12.19 -22.58
C ASP A 175 19.12 12.02 -23.53
N SER A 176 20.14 11.25 -23.13
CA SER A 176 21.28 10.94 -23.99
C SER A 176 20.83 10.22 -25.26
N LEU A 177 19.95 9.22 -25.13
CA LEU A 177 19.42 8.48 -26.27
C LEU A 177 18.56 9.36 -27.19
N LYS A 178 17.70 10.20 -26.60
CA LYS A 178 16.87 11.16 -27.33
C LYS A 178 17.73 12.14 -28.13
N ASN A 179 18.75 12.72 -27.50
CA ASN A 179 19.67 13.65 -28.16
C ASN A 179 20.44 12.98 -29.30
N TYR A 180 20.87 11.72 -29.12
CA TYR A 180 21.52 10.96 -30.18
C TYR A 180 20.61 10.79 -31.41
N ILE A 181 19.33 10.43 -31.21
CA ILE A 181 18.35 10.29 -32.29
C ILE A 181 18.14 11.63 -33.00
N LEU A 182 17.90 12.71 -32.24
CA LEU A 182 17.67 14.04 -32.79
C LEU A 182 18.88 14.57 -33.58
N ALA A 183 20.10 14.34 -33.09
CA ALA A 183 21.33 14.74 -33.78
C ALA A 183 21.55 13.95 -35.08
N THR A 184 21.17 12.67 -35.10
CA THR A 184 21.29 11.82 -36.30
C THR A 184 20.27 12.22 -37.38
N ASN A 185 19.17 12.87 -36.98
CA ASN A 185 18.08 13.30 -37.87
C ASN A 185 18.14 14.78 -38.28
N ALA A 186 19.16 15.52 -37.85
CA ALA A 186 19.31 16.92 -38.24
C ALA A 186 19.69 17.03 -39.73
N PRO A 187 18.99 17.85 -40.54
CA PRO A 187 19.39 18.10 -41.93
C PRO A 187 20.75 18.82 -41.97
N GLU A 188 21.64 18.39 -42.88
CA GLU A 188 22.92 19.06 -43.17
C GLU A 188 22.75 20.51 -43.67
#